data_AF-A0A351RUA5-F1
#
_entry.id   AF-A0A351RUA5-F1
#
_cell.length_a   1.000
_cell.length_b   1.000
_cell.length_c   1.000
_cell.angle_alpha   90.00
_cell.angle_beta   90.00
_cell.angle_gamma   90.00
#
_symmetry.space_group_name_H-M   'P 1'
#
loop_
_entity.id
_entity.type
_entity.pdbx_description
1 polymer ?
#
loop_
_entity_poly.entity_id
_entity_poly.type
_entity_poly.pdbx_seq_one_letter_code
_entity_poly.pdbx_strand_id
1 'polypeptide(L)' 'MDLITREFQSIRYISGPLIFLEKVRKVSMGEMVDVMLSTGEENRGQVLKITEDYAVIQVLEGTS' A
#
# COMPACT_ATOMS: atom_id res chain seq x y z
N MET A 1 -18.08 -3.53 -9.04
CA MET A 1 -17.46 -2.77 -7.94
C MET A 1 -17.14 -3.79 -6.85
N ASP A 2 -15.86 -3.96 -6.53
CA ASP A 2 -15.44 -4.86 -5.47
C ASP A 2 -15.73 -4.13 -4.13
N LEU A 3 -16.65 -4.66 -3.33
CA LEU A 3 -17.06 -4.08 -2.03
C LEU A 3 -16.23 -4.64 -0.87
N ILE A 4 -15.20 -5.43 -1.19
CA ILE A 4 -14.39 -6.15 -0.22
C ILE A 4 -13.15 -5.32 0.08
N THR A 5 -13.05 -4.80 1.30
CA THR A 5 -11.79 -4.26 1.84
C THR A 5 -10.80 -5.41 2.06
N ARG A 6 -9.58 -5.24 1.57
CA ARG A 6 -8.48 -6.21 1.74
C ARG A 6 -7.37 -5.56 2.54
N GLU A 7 -6.94 -6.24 3.59
CA GLU A 7 -5.86 -5.78 4.44
C GLU A 7 -4.59 -6.60 4.17
N PHE A 8 -3.45 -5.91 4.11
CA PHE A 8 -2.15 -6.51 3.88
C PHE A 8 -1.18 -6.06 4.97
N GLN A 9 -0.55 -7.01 5.65
CA GLN A 9 0.50 -6.78 6.66
C GLN A 9 1.83 -7.40 6.20
N SER A 10 2.14 -7.27 4.92
CA SER A 10 3.27 -7.91 4.24
C SER A 10 4.29 -6.90 3.74
N ILE A 11 4.56 -5.86 4.54
CA ILE A 11 5.57 -4.85 4.24
C ILE A 11 6.93 -5.52 4.20
N ARG A 12 7.60 -5.42 3.05
CA ARG A 12 8.97 -5.91 2.85
C ARG A 12 10.00 -4.85 3.25
N TYR A 13 9.82 -3.61 2.79
CA TYR A 13 10.66 -2.48 3.17
C TYR A 13 10.00 -1.13 2.81
N ILE A 14 10.54 -0.06 3.38
CA ILE A 14 10.13 1.33 3.14
C ILE A 14 11.36 2.12 2.64
N SER A 15 11.18 2.95 1.62
CA SER A 15 12.23 3.80 1.05
C SER A 15 11.67 5.19 0.73
N GLY A 16 11.95 6.17 1.59
CA GLY A 16 11.33 7.49 1.50
C GLY A 16 9.80 7.34 1.55
N PRO A 17 9.03 7.96 0.63
CA PRO A 17 7.57 7.85 0.61
C PRO A 17 7.04 6.53 0.03
N LEU A 18 7.91 5.56 -0.32
CA LEU A 18 7.53 4.33 -0.99
C LEU A 18 7.49 3.14 -0.03
N ILE A 19 6.38 2.41 -0.05
CA ILE A 19 6.19 1.15 0.67
C ILE A 19 6.19 0.01 -0.35
N PHE A 20 6.97 -1.04 -0.07
CA PHE A 20 7.03 -2.24 -0.87
C PHE A 20 6.34 -3.38 -0.12
N LEU A 21 5.30 -3.95 -0.74
CA LEU A 21 4.49 -5.04 -0.19
C LEU A 21 4.71 -6.33 -0.98
N GLU A 22 4.79 -7.46 -0.30
CA GLU A 22 4.80 -8.79 -0.93
C GLU A 22 3.43 -9.45 -0.86
N LYS A 23 3.21 -10.47 -1.72
CA LYS A 23 2.01 -11.32 -1.69
C LYS A 23 0.68 -10.56 -1.86
N VAL A 24 0.73 -9.40 -2.53
CA VAL A 24 -0.45 -8.60 -2.85
C VAL A 24 -1.20 -9.24 -4.01
N ARG A 25 -2.53 -9.31 -3.89
CA ARG A 25 -3.43 -9.92 -4.88
C ARG A 25 -4.65 -9.04 -5.05
N LYS A 26 -5.19 -9.00 -6.28
CA LYS A 26 -6.43 -8.27 -6.59
C LYS A 26 -6.38 -6.79 -6.21
N VAL A 27 -5.29 -6.14 -6.58
CA VAL A 27 -5.07 -4.69 -6.48
C VAL A 27 -4.79 -4.19 -7.90
N SER A 28 -5.15 -2.94 -8.21
CA SER A 28 -4.95 -2.32 -9.51
C SER A 28 -3.96 -1.16 -9.44
N MET A 29 -3.25 -0.89 -10.53
CA MET A 29 -2.41 0.31 -10.63
C MET A 29 -3.29 1.57 -10.57
N GLY A 30 -2.85 2.58 -9.83
CA GLY A 30 -3.58 3.82 -9.58
C GLY A 30 -4.64 3.75 -8.49
N GLU A 31 -4.90 2.57 -7.93
CA GLU A 31 -5.84 2.37 -6.84
C GLU A 31 -5.41 3.14 -5.58
N MET A 32 -6.37 3.78 -4.93
CA MET A 32 -6.17 4.45 -3.65
C MET A 32 -6.29 3.43 -2.53
N VAL A 33 -5.40 3.51 -1.56
CA VAL A 33 -5.37 2.66 -0.38
C VAL A 33 -5.25 3.48 0.88
N ASP A 34 -5.67 2.90 1.99
CA ASP A 34 -5.42 3.41 3.32
C ASP A 34 -4.23 2.67 3.94
N VAL A 35 -3.34 3.43 4.56
CA VAL A 35 -2.11 2.97 5.21
C VAL A 35 -2.27 3.22 6.70
N MET A 36 -2.61 2.16 7.43
CA MET A 36 -2.77 2.21 8.89
C MET A 36 -1.41 2.09 9.58
N LEU A 37 -1.06 3.10 10.36
CA LEU A 37 0.12 3.11 11.22
C LEU A 37 -0.18 2.40 12.55
N SER A 38 0.86 1.91 13.23
CA SER A 38 0.73 1.28 14.55
C SER A 38 0.21 2.24 15.64
N THR A 39 0.30 3.55 15.40
CA THR A 39 -0.28 4.61 16.24
C THR A 39 -1.80 4.71 16.13
N GLY A 40 -2.40 4.08 15.11
CA GLY A 40 -3.81 4.24 14.75
C GLY A 40 -4.07 5.40 13.79
N GLU A 41 -3.04 6.12 13.36
CA GLU A 41 -3.15 7.12 12.30
C GLU A 41 -3.32 6.44 10.93
N GLU A 42 -4.05 7.12 10.05
CA GLU A 42 -4.39 6.65 8.71
C GLU A 42 -3.86 7.62 7.67
N ASN A 43 -2.92 7.14 6.86
CA ASN A 43 -2.38 7.87 5.72
C ASN A 43 -2.97 7.31 4.42
N ARG A 44 -3.07 8.14 3.39
CA ARG A 44 -3.48 7.71 2.06
C ARG A 44 -2.29 7.34 1.22
N GLY A 45 -2.45 6.29 0.44
CA GLY A 45 -1.47 5.84 -0.54
C GLY A 45 -2.07 5.62 -1.91
N GLN A 46 -1.20 5.63 -2.93
CA GLN A 46 -1.55 5.22 -4.28
C GLN A 46 -0.67 4.08 -4.74
N VAL A 47 -1.28 3.08 -5.37
CA VAL A 47 -0.57 1.96 -5.98
C VAL A 47 0.11 2.43 -7.27
N LEU A 48 1.44 2.54 -7.24
CA LEU A 48 2.23 2.98 -8.38
C LEU A 48 2.59 1.83 -9.32
N LYS A 49 2.82 0.64 -8.78
CA LYS A 49 3.26 -0.51 -9.56
C LYS A 49 2.81 -1.81 -8.92
N ILE A 50 2.51 -2.78 -9.76
CA ILE A 50 2.22 -4.17 -9.36
C ILE A 50 3.05 -5.09 -10.25
N THR A 51 3.71 -6.05 -9.63
CA THR A 51 4.39 -7.17 -10.29
C THR A 51 3.83 -8.48 -9.72
N GLU A 52 4.32 -9.61 -10.21
CA GLU A 52 3.95 -10.93 -9.65
C GLU A 52 4.38 -11.09 -8.19
N ASP A 53 5.49 -10.44 -7.82
CA ASP A 53 6.17 -10.60 -6.53
C ASP A 53 5.82 -9.48 -5.54
N TYR A 54 5.68 -8.24 -6.02
CA TYR A 54 5.54 -7.07 -5.16
C TYR A 54 4.61 -6.00 -5.71
N ALA A 55 4.03 -5.23 -4.80
CA ALA A 55 3.35 -3.96 -5.09
C ALA A 55 4.14 -2.79 -4.48
N VAL A 56 4.10 -1.65 -5.15
CA VAL A 56 4.71 -0.40 -4.67
C VAL A 56 3.60 0.61 -4.42
N ILE A 57 3.56 1.14 -3.21
CA ILE A 57 2.61 2.16 -2.78
C ILE A 57 3.38 3.42 -2.44
N GLN A 58 2.96 4.56 -2.98
CA GLN A 58 3.44 5.86 -2.54
C GLN A 58 2.50 6.44 -1.50
N VAL A 59 3.03 6.82 -0.34
CA VAL A 59 2.27 7.50 0.72
C VAL A 59 2.23 9.00 0.45
N LEU A 60 1.03 9.59 0.52
CA LEU A 60 0.78 10.99 0.19
C LEU A 60 1.14 11.93 1.35
N GLU A 61 0.82 11.58 2.60
CA GLU A 61 1.21 12.37 3.78
C GLU A 61 2.68 12.13 4.23
N GLY A 62 3.42 11.27 3.53
CA GLY A 62 4.78 10.86 3.90
C GLY A 62 4.80 9.69 4.89
N THR A 63 6.00 9.16 5.15
CA THR A 63 6.24 7.96 5.99
C THR A 63 6.93 8.30 7.32
N SER A 64 6.77 9.54 7.78
CA SER A 64 7.45 10.10 8.95
C SER A 64 6.88 9.61 10.28
#